data_AF-A0A7C8YU98-F1
#
_entry.id   AF-A0A7C8YU98-F1
#
_cell.length_a   1.000
_cell.length_b   1.000
_cell.length_c   1.000
_cell.angle_alpha   90.00
_cell.angle_beta   90.00
_cell.angle_gamma   90.00
#
_symmetry.space_group_name_H-M   'P 1'
#
loop_
_entity.id
_entity.type
_entity.pdbx_description
1 polymer ?
#
loop_
_entity_poly.entity_id
_entity_poly.type
_entity_poly.pdbx_seq_one_letter_code
_entity_poly.pdbx_strand_id
1 'polypeptide(L)'
;MRCISPFFKNRSLQSEQGSARGWLSTFGSERERPGKERKGWSITVHDLSGSPVAAASMVTPFVASPGSDRVSRSNPGSWLVLRPGEGTWKPWGRLEAWRERGPADGLGYRFELIPDMSAGSSVVLAESTLSTAKGGKFTIDLGSNCNNNSNGSVRSGRGSSPGCSPRGGSGDFGFGLWPFGACRGFVMSARVEGEGKCSKPTVEVSVQHVSCTEDAAAYVALAAAVDLSMDACRLFSQKLRKELCHANDLPC
;
A
#
# COMPACT_ATOMS: atom_id res chain seq x y z
N MET A 1 -4.61 -10.21 -16.22
CA MET A 1 -6.05 -9.82 -16.23
C MET A 1 -6.42 -9.36 -14.84
N ARG A 2 -7.07 -8.21 -14.70
CA ARG A 2 -7.53 -7.67 -13.41
C ARG A 2 -8.82 -8.40 -13.03
N CYS A 3 -8.75 -9.39 -12.15
CA CYS A 3 -9.92 -9.80 -11.38
C CYS A 3 -9.89 -8.98 -10.09
N ILE A 4 -10.42 -7.76 -10.15
CA ILE A 4 -10.81 -7.02 -8.93
C ILE A 4 -12.15 -7.61 -8.53
N SER A 5 -12.13 -8.58 -7.62
CA SER A 5 -13.34 -9.09 -7.00
C SER A 5 -13.61 -8.27 -5.75
N PRO A 6 -14.68 -7.45 -5.69
CA PRO A 6 -15.12 -6.86 -4.43
C PRO A 6 -15.71 -7.98 -3.56
N PHE A 7 -14.86 -8.74 -2.88
CA PHE A 7 -15.33 -9.80 -1.99
C PHE A 7 -15.69 -9.19 -0.63
N PHE A 8 -16.97 -8.85 -0.45
CA PHE A 8 -17.55 -8.52 0.86
C PHE A 8 -17.93 -9.81 1.58
N LYS A 9 -17.23 -10.17 2.65
CA LYS A 9 -17.72 -11.17 3.63
C LYS A 9 -18.26 -10.42 4.85
N ASN A 10 -19.54 -10.06 4.80
CA ASN A 10 -20.25 -9.61 5.99
C ASN A 10 -20.56 -10.82 6.86
N ARG A 11 -19.90 -10.96 8.01
CA ARG A 11 -20.31 -11.90 9.06
C ARG A 11 -20.87 -11.09 10.22
N SER A 12 -22.07 -10.54 10.06
CA SER A 12 -22.88 -10.19 11.23
C SER A 12 -23.74 -11.41 11.58
N LEU A 13 -23.45 -12.02 12.71
CA LEU A 13 -24.36 -12.99 13.33
C LEU A 13 -25.69 -12.28 13.60
N GLN A 14 -26.75 -12.70 12.92
CA GLN A 14 -28.13 -12.34 13.27
C GLN A 14 -28.44 -12.94 14.64
N SER A 15 -28.70 -12.10 15.65
CA SER A 15 -29.69 -12.44 16.68
C SER A 15 -30.91 -11.56 16.44
N GLU A 16 -32.04 -12.18 16.14
CA GLU A 16 -33.32 -11.53 15.99
C GLU A 16 -33.89 -10.98 17.31
N GLN A 17 -34.87 -10.08 17.14
CA GLN A 17 -36.02 -9.75 18.00
C GLN A 17 -35.95 -8.55 18.95
N GLY A 18 -36.84 -7.57 18.68
CA GLY A 18 -37.42 -6.66 19.67
C GLY A 18 -37.78 -5.27 19.15
N SER A 19 -39.04 -5.07 18.75
CA SER A 19 -39.63 -3.79 18.30
C SER A 19 -40.04 -2.87 19.47
N ALA A 20 -39.80 -1.55 19.40
CA ALA A 20 -40.77 -0.48 19.73
C ALA A 20 -40.20 0.98 19.75
N ARG A 21 -40.76 1.82 18.86
CA ARG A 21 -41.29 3.21 19.03
C ARG A 21 -40.54 4.27 19.90
N GLY A 22 -39.97 5.27 19.21
CA GLY A 22 -40.36 6.70 19.26
C GLY A 22 -39.78 7.65 20.33
N TRP A 23 -39.04 8.69 19.91
CA TRP A 23 -39.32 10.13 20.15
C TRP A 23 -38.30 11.02 19.39
N LEU A 24 -38.76 12.07 18.71
CA LEU A 24 -37.98 13.10 18.02
C LEU A 24 -37.51 14.25 18.94
N SER A 25 -36.28 14.75 18.72
CA SER A 25 -35.88 16.17 18.82
C SER A 25 -34.55 16.37 18.07
N THR A 26 -34.51 16.95 16.86
CA THR A 26 -34.49 18.39 16.51
C THR A 26 -33.33 19.18 17.12
N PHE A 27 -32.16 19.19 16.44
CA PHE A 27 -31.45 20.38 15.92
C PHE A 27 -30.08 19.95 15.39
N GLY A 28 -29.89 20.07 14.07
CA GLY A 28 -28.65 19.70 13.39
C GLY A 28 -28.94 19.15 12.00
N SER A 29 -29.46 20.00 11.11
CA SER A 29 -29.51 19.69 9.68
C SER A 29 -28.08 19.78 9.10
N GLU A 30 -27.18 18.92 9.56
CA GLU A 30 -26.14 18.41 8.68
C GLU A 30 -26.81 17.27 7.94
N ARG A 31 -27.13 17.47 6.65
CA ARG A 31 -27.34 16.34 5.75
C ARG A 31 -26.08 15.49 5.84
N GLU A 32 -26.10 14.47 6.70
CA GLU A 32 -25.21 13.33 6.63
C GLU A 32 -25.42 12.75 5.23
N ARG A 33 -24.58 13.21 4.29
CA ARG A 33 -24.60 12.71 2.93
C ARG A 33 -24.20 11.25 3.06
N PRO A 34 -25.05 10.29 2.64
CA PRO A 34 -24.70 8.89 2.76
C PRO A 34 -23.38 8.63 2.02
N GLY A 35 -22.38 8.14 2.77
CA GLY A 35 -21.22 7.42 2.25
C GLY A 35 -20.28 8.19 1.31
N LYS A 36 -19.62 9.26 1.77
CA LYS A 36 -18.35 9.71 1.16
C LYS A 36 -17.16 8.92 1.71
N GLU A 37 -17.25 7.60 1.69
CA GLU A 37 -16.22 6.72 2.20
C GLU A 37 -15.98 5.60 1.21
N ARG A 38 -14.72 5.39 0.85
CA ARG A 38 -14.33 4.30 -0.04
C ARG A 38 -13.93 3.13 0.85
N LYS A 39 -14.83 2.14 1.00
CA LYS A 39 -14.67 0.95 1.86
C LYS A 39 -14.39 -0.32 1.05
N GLY A 40 -13.73 -1.27 1.69
CA GLY A 40 -13.88 -2.69 1.37
C GLY A 40 -13.25 -3.16 0.08
N TRP A 41 -12.25 -2.45 -0.46
CA TRP A 41 -11.50 -2.96 -1.61
C TRP A 41 -10.50 -4.02 -1.17
N SER A 42 -10.44 -5.10 -1.94
CA SER A 42 -9.46 -6.14 -1.80
C SER A 42 -8.91 -6.54 -3.18
N ILE A 43 -7.65 -6.94 -3.16
CA ILE A 43 -6.90 -7.47 -4.30
C ILE A 43 -6.47 -8.86 -3.89
N THR A 44 -6.63 -9.84 -4.78
CA THR A 44 -6.09 -11.18 -4.58
C THR A 44 -5.28 -11.55 -5.81
N VAL A 45 -4.03 -11.96 -5.59
CA VAL A 45 -3.12 -12.45 -6.61
C VAL A 45 -3.23 -13.97 -6.61
N HIS A 46 -3.55 -14.53 -7.76
CA HIS A 46 -3.61 -15.97 -7.97
C HIS A 46 -2.42 -16.43 -8.81
N ASP A 47 -1.93 -17.63 -8.54
CA ASP A 47 -1.00 -18.31 -9.43
C ASP A 47 -1.71 -18.83 -10.70
N LEU A 48 -0.99 -19.55 -11.55
CA LEU A 48 -1.57 -20.15 -12.76
C LEU A 48 -2.55 -21.30 -12.47
N SER A 49 -2.52 -21.88 -11.27
CA SER A 49 -3.48 -22.90 -10.84
C SER A 49 -4.80 -22.30 -10.33
N GLY A 50 -4.84 -20.98 -10.13
CA GLY A 50 -5.97 -20.28 -9.50
C GLY A 50 -5.88 -20.25 -7.97
N SER A 51 -4.79 -20.75 -7.39
CA SER A 51 -4.54 -20.70 -5.94
C SER A 51 -4.15 -19.28 -5.52
N PRO A 52 -4.72 -18.74 -4.43
CA PRO A 52 -4.38 -17.40 -3.98
C PRO A 52 -3.01 -17.40 -3.30
N VAL A 53 -2.08 -16.60 -3.81
CA VAL A 53 -0.67 -16.54 -3.38
C VAL A 53 -0.27 -15.21 -2.71
N ALA A 54 -1.09 -14.18 -2.84
CA ALA A 54 -0.99 -12.95 -2.06
C ALA A 54 -2.34 -12.21 -2.05
N ALA A 55 -2.53 -11.32 -1.10
CA ALA A 55 -3.67 -10.41 -1.09
C ALA A 55 -3.28 -9.03 -0.56
N ALA A 56 -4.06 -8.02 -0.92
CA ALA A 56 -4.04 -6.71 -0.25
C ALA A 56 -5.47 -6.33 0.09
N SER A 57 -5.73 -5.96 1.33
CA SER A 57 -7.08 -5.56 1.78
C SER A 57 -7.02 -4.19 2.43
N MET A 58 -7.98 -3.34 2.09
CA MET A 58 -8.17 -2.08 2.79
C MET A 58 -8.59 -2.36 4.24
N VAL A 59 -7.83 -1.83 5.21
CA VAL A 59 -8.08 -2.00 6.64
C VAL A 59 -8.42 -0.69 7.34
N THR A 60 -7.96 0.43 6.81
CA THR A 60 -8.48 1.76 7.16
C THR A 60 -9.12 2.36 5.90
N PRO A 61 -10.42 2.67 5.95
CA PRO A 61 -11.11 3.22 4.80
C PRO A 61 -10.61 4.62 4.47
N PHE A 62 -10.71 5.01 3.20
CA PHE A 62 -10.36 6.35 2.76
C PHE A 62 -11.57 7.26 2.99
N VAL A 63 -11.39 8.26 3.86
CA VAL A 63 -12.43 9.21 4.28
C VAL A 63 -11.92 10.64 4.13
N ALA A 64 -12.80 11.57 3.76
CA ALA A 64 -12.47 12.99 3.76
C ALA A 64 -12.28 13.52 5.19
N SER A 65 -11.24 14.30 5.42
CA SER A 65 -11.03 14.96 6.70
C SER A 65 -12.08 16.06 6.93
N PRO A 66 -12.49 16.34 8.18
CA PRO A 66 -13.50 17.35 8.48
C PRO A 66 -13.18 18.71 7.84
N GLY A 67 -14.18 19.33 7.20
CA GLY A 67 -14.01 20.61 6.51
C GLY A 67 -13.24 20.54 5.18
N SER A 68 -12.93 19.34 4.68
CA SER A 68 -12.20 19.09 3.44
C SER A 68 -12.89 18.00 2.60
N ASP A 69 -12.48 17.86 1.35
CA ASP A 69 -12.83 16.75 0.47
C ASP A 69 -11.64 15.81 0.21
N ARG A 70 -10.63 15.83 1.09
CA ARG A 70 -9.36 15.12 0.93
C ARG A 70 -9.09 14.16 2.09
N VAL A 71 -8.42 13.06 1.77
CA VAL A 71 -7.79 12.19 2.78
C VAL A 71 -6.52 12.88 3.28
N SER A 72 -6.47 13.32 4.53
CA SER A 72 -5.28 14.00 5.09
C SER A 72 -4.25 13.01 5.64
N ARG A 73 -3.01 13.47 5.80
CA ARG A 73 -1.95 12.69 6.47
C ARG A 73 -2.28 12.33 7.92
N SER A 74 -3.10 13.12 8.59
CA SER A 74 -3.58 12.84 9.95
C SER A 74 -4.67 11.76 10.02
N ASN A 75 -5.28 11.41 8.90
CA ASN A 75 -6.28 10.33 8.79
C ASN A 75 -6.07 9.58 7.47
N PRO A 76 -4.94 8.87 7.30
CA PRO A 76 -4.63 8.19 6.06
C PRO A 76 -5.51 6.95 5.89
N GLY A 77 -5.84 6.62 4.63
CA GLY A 77 -6.36 5.30 4.32
C GLY A 77 -5.23 4.28 4.37
N SER A 78 -5.55 3.01 4.63
CA SER A 78 -4.51 1.99 4.77
C SER A 78 -4.92 0.64 4.20
N TRP A 79 -3.89 -0.05 3.70
CA TRP A 79 -3.95 -1.40 3.16
C TRP A 79 -3.07 -2.32 3.98
N LEU A 80 -3.54 -3.53 4.21
CA LEU A 80 -2.77 -4.63 4.75
C LEU A 80 -2.46 -5.61 3.61
N VAL A 81 -1.17 -5.80 3.35
CA VAL A 81 -0.68 -6.82 2.41
C VAL A 81 -0.49 -8.12 3.17
N LEU A 82 -1.01 -9.20 2.60
CA LEU A 82 -1.16 -10.50 3.22
C LEU A 82 -0.47 -11.57 2.37
N ARG A 83 0.18 -12.50 3.05
CA ARG A 83 0.80 -13.70 2.48
C ARG A 83 0.08 -14.95 2.98
N PRO A 84 0.00 -16.03 2.19
CA PRO A 84 -0.44 -17.32 2.70
C PRO A 84 0.58 -17.82 3.74
N GLY A 85 0.08 -18.39 4.83
CA GLY A 85 0.86 -19.11 5.84
C GLY A 85 0.23 -20.47 6.14
N GLU A 86 0.61 -21.09 7.26
CA GLU A 86 0.07 -22.37 7.73
C GLU A 86 -1.45 -22.27 8.05
N GLY A 87 -2.28 -22.43 7.03
CA GLY A 87 -3.74 -22.45 7.14
C GLY A 87 -4.43 -21.08 7.32
N THR A 88 -3.68 -19.97 7.28
CA THR A 88 -4.25 -18.62 7.41
C THR A 88 -3.47 -17.57 6.62
N TRP A 89 -4.07 -16.39 6.44
CA TRP A 89 -3.39 -15.22 5.90
C TRP A 89 -2.57 -14.54 6.98
N LYS A 90 -1.27 -14.31 6.72
CA LYS A 90 -0.36 -13.59 7.61
C LYS A 90 -0.09 -12.18 7.09
N PRO A 91 -0.09 -11.16 7.96
CA PRO A 91 0.30 -9.80 7.58
C PRO A 91 1.77 -9.79 7.15
N TRP A 92 2.05 -9.12 6.03
CA TRP A 92 3.40 -8.96 5.50
C TRP A 92 3.84 -7.50 5.50
N GLY A 93 2.92 -6.58 5.24
CA GLY A 93 3.22 -5.16 5.29
C GLY A 93 1.97 -4.32 5.31
N ARG A 94 2.15 -3.07 5.71
CA ARG A 94 1.10 -2.06 5.79
C ARG A 94 1.46 -0.87 4.91
N LEU A 95 0.55 -0.49 4.03
CA LEU A 95 0.66 0.71 3.20
C LEU A 95 -0.35 1.73 3.69
N GLU A 96 0.12 2.90 4.08
CA GLU A 96 -0.71 4.08 4.32
C GLU A 96 -0.64 5.01 3.12
N ALA A 97 -1.75 5.67 2.81
CA ALA A 97 -1.83 6.63 1.72
C ALA A 97 -2.77 7.80 2.05
N TRP A 98 -2.37 8.99 1.61
CA TRP A 98 -3.11 10.24 1.81
C TRP A 98 -2.87 11.20 0.65
N ARG A 99 -3.72 12.21 0.53
CA ARG A 99 -3.54 13.31 -0.43
C ARG A 99 -2.77 14.44 0.24
N GLU A 100 -1.54 14.67 -0.19
CA GLU A 100 -0.75 15.82 0.25
C GLU A 100 -1.24 17.13 -0.37
N ARG A 101 -1.09 18.20 0.41
CA ARG A 101 -1.34 19.57 -0.03
C ARG A 101 -0.01 20.22 -0.39
N GLY A 102 0.10 20.73 -1.61
CA GLY A 102 1.28 21.44 -2.09
C GLY A 102 0.97 22.28 -3.32
N PRO A 103 2.00 22.90 -3.94
CA PRO A 103 1.84 23.63 -5.20
C PRO A 103 1.23 22.77 -6.32
N ALA A 104 1.50 21.46 -6.26
CA ALA A 104 0.76 20.43 -6.98
C ALA A 104 0.31 19.36 -5.97
N ASP A 105 -0.88 18.81 -6.17
CA ASP A 105 -1.39 17.74 -5.33
C ASP A 105 -0.57 16.46 -5.52
N GLY A 106 -0.25 15.80 -4.41
CA GLY A 106 0.51 14.56 -4.38
C GLY A 106 -0.24 13.44 -3.66
N LEU A 107 0.01 12.20 -4.04
CA LEU A 107 -0.31 11.02 -3.25
C LEU A 107 0.88 10.73 -2.34
N GLY A 108 0.76 11.08 -1.06
CA GLY A 108 1.71 10.67 -0.04
C GLY A 108 1.47 9.20 0.31
N TYR A 109 2.55 8.46 0.55
CA TYR A 109 2.47 7.07 0.96
C TYR A 109 3.55 6.73 1.99
N ARG A 110 3.26 5.71 2.82
CA ARG A 110 4.21 5.12 3.78
C ARG A 110 4.00 3.61 3.83
N PHE A 111 5.01 2.85 3.45
CA PHE A 111 5.00 1.40 3.50
C PHE A 111 5.90 0.89 4.63
N GLU A 112 5.32 0.05 5.47
CA GLU A 112 5.99 -0.65 6.55
C GLU A 112 5.98 -2.15 6.31
N LEU A 113 7.12 -2.80 6.46
CA LEU A 113 7.23 -4.25 6.50
C LEU A 113 6.98 -4.76 7.92
N ILE A 114 6.21 -5.83 8.03
CA ILE A 114 5.95 -6.53 9.30
C ILE A 114 6.80 -7.80 9.30
N PRO A 115 7.87 -7.87 10.11
CA PRO A 115 8.70 -9.07 10.18
C PRO A 115 7.93 -10.23 10.83
N ASP A 116 8.16 -11.45 10.34
CA ASP A 116 7.55 -12.68 10.87
C ASP A 116 8.00 -13.00 12.31
N MET A 117 9.10 -12.39 12.76
CA MET A 117 9.68 -12.62 14.08
C MET A 117 9.20 -11.58 15.09
N SER A 118 8.91 -12.08 16.29
CA SER A 118 8.41 -11.47 17.53
C SER A 118 9.07 -10.18 18.04
N ALA A 119 9.87 -9.47 17.25
CA ALA A 119 10.25 -8.08 17.52
C ALA A 119 9.08 -7.19 17.07
N GLY A 120 8.23 -6.77 18.02
CA GLY A 120 6.99 -6.03 17.78
C GLY A 120 7.11 -4.64 17.15
N SER A 121 8.09 -4.40 16.27
CA SER A 121 8.30 -3.16 15.53
C SER A 121 8.28 -3.42 14.02
N SER A 122 7.34 -2.80 13.32
CA SER A 122 7.35 -2.71 11.86
C SER A 122 8.50 -1.81 11.38
N VAL A 123 9.00 -2.04 10.17
CA VAL A 123 10.12 -1.28 9.59
C VAL A 123 9.63 -0.48 8.39
N VAL A 124 9.78 0.85 8.43
CA VAL A 124 9.45 1.70 7.27
C VAL A 124 10.44 1.43 6.15
N LEU A 125 9.95 0.96 5.01
CA LEU A 125 10.79 0.66 3.83
C LEU A 125 10.68 1.72 2.74
N ALA A 126 9.56 2.43 2.67
CA ALA A 126 9.38 3.52 1.71
C ALA A 126 8.39 4.56 2.24
N GLU A 127 8.76 5.83 2.13
CA GLU A 127 7.88 6.97 2.41
C GLU A 127 8.21 8.08 1.42
N SER A 128 7.23 8.48 0.61
CA SER A 128 7.42 9.53 -0.41
C SER A 128 6.08 10.02 -0.95
N THR A 129 6.15 10.83 -2.00
CA THR A 129 4.98 11.45 -2.64
C THR A 129 5.02 11.26 -4.16
N LEU A 130 3.92 10.80 -4.75
CA LEU A 130 3.73 10.72 -6.21
C LEU A 130 2.87 11.88 -6.72
N SER A 131 3.09 12.35 -7.95
CA SER A 131 2.24 13.39 -8.53
C SER A 131 0.85 12.81 -8.84
N THR A 132 -0.22 13.42 -8.32
CA THR A 132 -1.59 13.00 -8.68
C THR A 132 -1.89 13.18 -10.17
N ALA A 133 -1.34 14.22 -10.80
CA ALA A 133 -1.58 14.53 -12.22
C ALA A 133 -0.76 13.64 -13.17
N LYS A 134 0.53 13.42 -12.85
CA LYS A 134 1.45 12.71 -13.75
C LYS A 134 1.64 11.25 -13.37
N GLY A 135 1.31 10.85 -12.14
CA GLY A 135 1.74 9.60 -11.56
C GLY A 135 3.21 9.64 -11.15
N GLY A 136 3.86 8.49 -11.17
CA GLY A 136 5.29 8.39 -10.88
C GLY A 136 5.75 6.94 -10.72
N LYS A 137 6.87 6.77 -10.02
CA LYS A 137 7.45 5.47 -9.72
C LYS A 137 7.54 5.29 -8.21
N PHE A 138 6.82 4.30 -7.69
CA PHE A 138 7.00 3.79 -6.34
C PHE A 138 8.24 2.91 -6.32
N THR A 139 9.14 3.07 -5.35
CA THR A 139 10.39 2.30 -5.27
C THR A 139 10.66 1.91 -3.82
N ILE A 140 11.17 0.70 -3.62
CA ILE A 140 11.73 0.23 -2.35
C ILE A 140 13.19 -0.13 -2.60
N ASP A 141 14.10 0.52 -1.87
CA ASP A 141 15.54 0.27 -1.91
C ASP A 141 16.06 0.08 -0.47
N LEU A 142 16.63 -1.08 -0.18
CA LEU A 142 17.26 -1.35 1.12
C LEU A 142 18.71 -0.88 1.02
N GLY A 143 19.07 0.31 1.48
CA GLY A 143 20.48 0.74 1.36
C GLY A 143 20.81 2.21 1.52
N SER A 144 19.83 3.06 1.81
CA SER A 144 20.04 4.51 1.96
C SER A 144 20.09 5.00 3.42
N ASN A 145 19.85 4.13 4.41
CA ASN A 145 19.71 4.54 5.81
C ASN A 145 21.00 4.50 6.65
N CYS A 146 22.16 4.22 6.04
CA CYS A 146 23.45 4.20 6.74
C CYS A 146 24.34 5.44 6.49
N ASN A 147 23.83 6.52 5.87
CA ASN A 147 24.70 7.66 5.51
C ASN A 147 24.04 9.06 5.55
N ASN A 148 23.31 9.40 6.61
CA ASN A 148 22.90 10.79 6.83
C ASN A 148 23.38 11.33 8.19
N ASN A 149 24.65 11.74 8.22
CA ASN A 149 25.04 12.92 8.97
C ASN A 149 25.93 13.81 8.08
N SER A 150 25.48 15.06 7.92
CA SER A 150 26.16 16.25 7.42
C SER A 150 26.77 16.26 6.00
N ASN A 151 26.02 16.89 5.09
CA ASN A 151 26.39 18.14 4.40
C ASN A 151 27.36 18.08 3.20
N GLY A 152 26.83 18.41 2.01
CA GLY A 152 27.61 19.08 0.96
C GLY A 152 27.68 18.39 -0.41
N SER A 153 27.01 19.03 -1.39
CA SER A 153 27.52 19.29 -2.75
C SER A 153 27.98 18.14 -3.66
N VAL A 154 27.23 17.97 -4.76
CA VAL A 154 27.69 17.87 -6.17
C VAL A 154 29.15 17.40 -6.39
N ARG A 155 29.33 16.26 -7.08
CA ARG A 155 30.10 16.17 -8.36
C ARG A 155 30.18 14.74 -8.91
N SER A 156 29.82 14.63 -10.19
CA SER A 156 30.27 13.61 -11.12
C SER A 156 31.82 13.53 -11.15
N GLY A 157 32.38 12.33 -11.15
CA GLY A 157 33.84 12.16 -11.30
C GLY A 157 34.25 10.69 -11.38
N ARG A 158 34.95 10.36 -12.47
CA ARG A 158 35.61 9.07 -12.75
C ARG A 158 36.70 8.76 -11.72
N GLY A 159 37.01 7.46 -11.54
CA GLY A 159 38.37 7.01 -11.28
C GLY A 159 38.56 6.07 -10.08
N SER A 160 39.21 4.95 -10.38
CA SER A 160 40.07 4.14 -9.51
C SER A 160 39.41 3.10 -8.60
N SER A 161 39.63 1.83 -8.95
CA SER A 161 39.66 0.70 -8.01
C SER A 161 40.60 1.00 -6.82
N PRO A 162 40.41 0.30 -5.69
CA PRO A 162 41.38 -0.76 -5.39
C PRO A 162 40.72 -2.06 -4.91
N GLY A 163 41.45 -3.15 -5.08
CA GLY A 163 40.98 -4.51 -4.78
C GLY A 163 40.87 -4.83 -3.29
N CYS A 164 40.08 -5.85 -2.99
CA CYS A 164 40.15 -6.65 -1.77
C CYS A 164 39.99 -8.12 -2.16
N SER A 165 41.04 -8.92 -1.92
CA SER A 165 41.05 -10.38 -2.01
C SER A 165 40.07 -11.01 -1.00
N PRO A 166 39.47 -12.20 -1.27
CA PRO A 166 38.78 -12.94 -0.24
C PRO A 166 39.83 -13.77 0.52
N ARG A 167 40.28 -13.27 1.68
CA ARG A 167 40.97 -14.11 2.67
C ARG A 167 39.94 -14.52 3.73
N GLY A 168 39.83 -15.83 3.92
CA GLY A 168 38.68 -16.48 4.54
C GLY A 168 38.55 -16.37 6.07
N GLY A 169 37.46 -16.99 6.52
CA GLY A 169 37.08 -17.30 7.90
C GLY A 169 35.66 -17.89 7.81
N SER A 170 35.50 -19.21 7.72
CA SER A 170 35.37 -20.14 8.85
C SER A 170 34.19 -19.80 9.75
N GLY A 171 33.10 -20.55 9.56
CA GLY A 171 32.13 -20.96 10.59
C GLY A 171 31.48 -19.88 11.44
N ASP A 172 30.28 -19.45 11.06
CA ASP A 172 29.11 -19.62 11.92
C ASP A 172 27.82 -19.41 11.09
N PHE A 173 26.86 -20.34 11.20
CA PHE A 173 25.51 -20.16 10.67
C PHE A 173 24.76 -19.19 11.59
N GLY A 174 25.20 -17.92 11.60
CA GLY A 174 24.52 -16.83 12.27
C GLY A 174 23.42 -16.31 11.37
N PHE A 175 22.16 -16.46 11.81
CA PHE A 175 21.00 -15.76 11.26
C PHE A 175 21.32 -14.28 11.06
N GLY A 176 21.71 -13.93 9.82
CA GLY A 176 22.07 -12.58 9.44
C GLY A 176 20.86 -11.68 9.67
N LEU A 177 20.99 -10.79 10.64
CA LEU A 177 20.04 -9.76 11.06
C LEU A 177 19.52 -9.00 9.84
N TRP A 178 18.47 -9.54 9.22
CA TRP A 178 17.56 -8.80 8.38
C TRP A 178 16.87 -7.77 9.27
N PRO A 179 16.92 -6.46 8.95
CA PRO A 179 17.29 -5.87 7.66
C PRO A 179 18.70 -5.24 7.57
N PHE A 180 19.58 -5.37 8.57
CA PHE A 180 20.76 -4.51 8.71
C PHE A 180 22.10 -5.09 8.21
N GLY A 181 22.21 -6.39 7.88
CA GLY A 181 23.52 -7.02 7.65
C GLY A 181 23.96 -7.32 6.21
N ALA A 182 23.04 -7.71 5.31
CA ALA A 182 23.45 -8.33 4.03
C ALA A 182 22.60 -7.97 2.80
N CYS A 183 21.45 -7.32 2.96
CA CYS A 183 20.58 -6.96 1.85
C CYS A 183 20.70 -5.47 1.55
N ARG A 184 21.62 -5.15 0.63
CA ARG A 184 21.78 -3.81 0.09
C ARG A 184 21.36 -3.79 -1.38
N GLY A 185 20.45 -2.90 -1.75
CA GLY A 185 20.13 -2.57 -3.13
C GLY A 185 18.64 -2.46 -3.42
N PHE A 186 18.35 -2.47 -4.72
CA PHE A 186 17.00 -2.42 -5.27
C PHE A 186 16.17 -3.62 -4.83
N VAL A 187 14.96 -3.37 -4.35
CA VAL A 187 13.98 -4.41 -3.98
C VAL A 187 12.87 -4.46 -5.03
N MET A 188 12.17 -3.36 -5.21
CA MET A 188 11.11 -3.27 -6.21
C MET A 188 10.90 -1.86 -6.72
N SER A 189 10.29 -1.75 -7.90
CA SER A 189 9.59 -0.53 -8.29
C SER A 189 8.30 -0.81 -9.03
N ALA A 190 7.36 0.13 -8.96
CA ALA A 190 6.10 0.08 -9.66
C ALA A 190 5.79 1.42 -10.31
N ARG A 191 5.49 1.40 -11.62
CA ARG A 191 4.99 2.59 -12.31
C ARG A 191 3.51 2.76 -12.04
N VAL A 192 3.13 3.96 -11.62
CA VAL A 192 1.76 4.32 -11.29
C VAL A 192 1.36 5.50 -12.16
N GLU A 193 0.20 5.41 -12.80
CA GLU A 193 -0.31 6.48 -13.64
C GLU A 193 -1.10 7.51 -12.84
N GLY A 194 -1.17 8.74 -13.35
CA GLY A 194 -1.95 9.83 -12.73
C GLY A 194 -3.44 9.51 -12.60
N GLU A 195 -4.11 10.23 -11.70
CA GLU A 195 -5.55 10.12 -11.43
C GLU A 195 -6.39 10.14 -12.72
N GLY A 196 -7.39 9.25 -12.81
CA GLY A 196 -8.33 9.22 -13.93
C GLY A 196 -7.79 8.61 -15.23
N LYS A 197 -6.52 8.20 -15.27
CA LYS A 197 -5.96 7.43 -16.38
C LYS A 197 -6.21 5.94 -16.16
N CYS A 198 -6.37 5.19 -17.25
CA CYS A 198 -6.37 3.73 -17.15
C CYS A 198 -4.94 3.27 -16.83
N SER A 199 -4.73 2.86 -15.59
CA SER A 199 -3.44 2.37 -15.12
C SER A 199 -3.06 1.03 -15.78
N LYS A 200 -1.80 0.92 -16.17
CA LYS A 200 -1.13 -0.33 -16.54
C LYS A 200 0.11 -0.48 -15.65
N PRO A 201 -0.06 -0.81 -14.36
CA PRO A 201 1.05 -0.85 -13.44
C PRO A 201 2.05 -1.91 -13.90
N THR A 202 3.28 -1.48 -14.14
CA THR A 202 4.41 -2.36 -14.41
C THR A 202 5.24 -2.48 -13.14
N VAL A 203 5.51 -3.72 -12.72
CA VAL A 203 6.23 -4.03 -11.49
C VAL A 203 7.55 -4.69 -11.84
N GLU A 204 8.64 -4.17 -11.28
CA GLU A 204 9.98 -4.72 -11.36
C GLU A 204 10.39 -5.14 -9.96
N VAL A 205 10.89 -6.36 -9.79
CA VAL A 205 11.32 -6.90 -8.49
C VAL A 205 12.70 -7.52 -8.64
N SER A 206 13.57 -7.26 -7.66
CA SER A 206 14.91 -7.82 -7.60
C SER A 206 14.86 -9.31 -7.26
N VAL A 207 15.57 -10.11 -8.06
CA VAL A 207 15.71 -11.56 -7.84
C VAL A 207 16.35 -11.87 -6.48
N GLN A 208 17.22 -10.98 -5.97
CA GLN A 208 17.89 -11.16 -4.69
C GLN A 208 16.94 -11.06 -3.49
N HIS A 209 15.79 -10.41 -3.67
CA HIS A 209 14.80 -10.16 -2.60
C HIS A 209 13.52 -11.00 -2.77
N VAL A 210 13.53 -11.96 -3.71
CA VAL A 210 12.42 -12.88 -3.98
C VAL A 210 12.93 -14.30 -3.82
N SER A 211 12.50 -14.98 -2.76
CA SER A 211 12.88 -16.37 -2.51
C SER A 211 11.87 -17.37 -3.07
N CYS A 212 10.62 -16.95 -3.21
CA CYS A 212 9.50 -17.75 -3.72
C CYS A 212 8.49 -16.91 -4.51
N THR A 213 7.52 -17.59 -5.14
CA THR A 213 6.46 -16.94 -5.93
C THR A 213 5.57 -16.04 -5.07
N GLU A 214 5.33 -16.43 -3.82
CA GLU A 214 4.51 -15.70 -2.86
C GLU A 214 5.14 -14.35 -2.49
N ASP A 215 6.47 -14.30 -2.37
CA ASP A 215 7.21 -13.04 -2.14
C ASP A 215 7.01 -12.08 -3.32
N ALA A 216 7.17 -12.56 -4.56
CA ALA A 216 6.91 -11.77 -5.76
C ALA A 216 5.44 -11.30 -5.81
N ALA A 217 4.51 -12.19 -5.49
CA ALA A 217 3.08 -11.89 -5.48
C ALA A 217 2.73 -10.82 -4.43
N ALA A 218 3.41 -10.79 -3.28
CA ALA A 218 3.23 -9.77 -2.26
C ALA A 218 3.64 -8.37 -2.76
N TYR A 219 4.76 -8.25 -3.48
CA TYR A 219 5.16 -6.99 -4.14
C TYR A 219 4.17 -6.56 -5.23
N VAL A 220 3.60 -7.52 -5.99
CA VAL A 220 2.55 -7.24 -6.98
C VAL A 220 1.27 -6.73 -6.30
N ALA A 221 0.86 -7.36 -5.19
CA ALA A 221 -0.30 -6.93 -4.41
C ALA A 221 -0.09 -5.51 -3.83
N LEU A 222 1.12 -5.22 -3.33
CA LEU A 222 1.50 -3.88 -2.87
C LEU A 222 1.43 -2.85 -4.00
N ALA A 223 1.99 -3.15 -5.17
CA ALA A 223 1.96 -2.25 -6.32
C ALA A 223 0.52 -1.93 -6.75
N ALA A 224 -0.36 -2.94 -6.77
CA ALA A 224 -1.78 -2.76 -7.05
C ALA A 224 -2.48 -1.89 -5.98
N ALA A 225 -2.13 -2.04 -4.70
CA ALA A 225 -2.65 -1.19 -3.63
C ALA A 225 -2.21 0.28 -3.76
N VAL A 226 -0.95 0.53 -4.15
CA VAL A 226 -0.45 1.89 -4.45
C VAL A 226 -1.21 2.49 -5.63
N ASP A 227 -1.42 1.72 -6.71
CA ASP A 227 -2.17 2.16 -7.89
C ASP A 227 -3.62 2.53 -7.54
N LEU A 228 -4.33 1.66 -6.80
CA LEU A 228 -5.68 1.95 -6.33
C LEU A 228 -5.73 3.12 -5.35
N SER A 229 -4.65 3.41 -4.63
CA SER A 229 -4.59 4.56 -3.72
C SER A 229 -4.60 5.90 -4.46
N MET A 230 -4.13 5.96 -5.72
CA MET A 230 -4.31 7.15 -6.58
C MET A 230 -5.79 7.44 -6.80
N ASP A 231 -6.59 6.42 -7.05
CA ASP A 231 -8.04 6.55 -7.19
C ASP A 231 -8.73 6.77 -5.83
N ALA A 232 -8.27 6.10 -4.76
CA ALA A 232 -8.87 6.17 -3.43
C ALA A 232 -8.62 7.52 -2.72
N CYS A 233 -7.54 8.23 -3.03
CA CYS A 233 -7.25 9.57 -2.51
C CYS A 233 -7.74 10.71 -3.41
N ARG A 234 -8.48 10.42 -4.49
CA ARG A 234 -9.18 11.48 -5.26
C ARG A 234 -10.12 12.26 -4.37
N LEU A 235 -10.32 13.53 -4.70
CA LEU A 235 -11.28 14.37 -4.00
C LEU A 235 -12.64 13.69 -3.91
N PHE A 236 -13.29 13.73 -2.74
CA PHE A 236 -14.62 13.15 -2.55
C PHE A 236 -15.73 13.96 -3.23
N SER A 237 -15.39 15.11 -3.80
CA SER A 237 -16.23 15.86 -4.74
C SER A 237 -16.21 15.26 -6.16
N GLN A 238 -15.23 14.41 -6.48
CA GLN A 238 -15.07 13.77 -7.79
C GLN A 238 -15.55 12.32 -7.79
N LYS A 239 -16.13 11.88 -8.91
CA LYS A 239 -16.53 10.49 -9.12
C LYS A 239 -15.31 9.61 -9.41
N LEU A 240 -15.34 8.37 -8.93
CA LEU A 240 -14.40 7.34 -9.33
C LEU A 240 -14.60 6.95 -10.80
N ARG A 241 -13.59 6.32 -11.41
CA ARG A 241 -13.75 5.69 -12.74
C ARG A 241 -14.82 4.60 -12.66
N LYS A 242 -15.58 4.40 -13.74
CA LYS A 242 -16.73 3.48 -13.79
C LYS A 242 -16.41 2.07 -13.32
N GLU A 243 -15.19 1.59 -13.56
CA GLU A 243 -14.71 0.27 -13.15
C GLU A 243 -14.57 0.09 -11.63
N LEU A 244 -14.51 1.18 -10.87
CA LEU A 244 -14.36 1.21 -9.41
C LEU A 244 -15.62 1.72 -8.70
N CYS A 245 -16.65 2.11 -9.44
CA CYS A 245 -17.95 2.46 -8.90
C CYS A 245 -18.72 1.17 -8.55
N HIS A 246 -19.50 1.21 -7.47
CA HIS A 246 -20.45 0.15 -7.19
C HIS A 246 -21.52 0.12 -8.31
N ALA A 247 -21.94 -1.08 -8.71
CA ALA A 247 -22.97 -1.28 -9.75
C ALA A 247 -24.35 -0.67 -9.42
N ASN A 248 -24.52 -0.05 -8.25
CA ASN A 248 -25.78 0.53 -7.79
C ASN A 248 -25.98 2.03 -8.17
N ASP A 249 -25.02 2.65 -8.87
CA ASP A 249 -25.13 4.06 -9.30
C ASP A 249 -25.67 4.24 -10.74
N LEU A 250 -26.34 3.23 -11.31
CA LEU A 250 -27.12 3.40 -12.52
C LEU A 250 -28.56 3.79 -12.14
N PRO A 251 -29.04 5.01 -12.45
CA PRO A 251 -30.47 5.26 -12.41
C PRO A 251 -31.14 4.36 -13.47
N CYS A 252 -32.16 3.62 -13.05
CA CYS A 252 -33.13 3.01 -13.95
C CYS A 252 -33.78 4.07 -14.84
#